data_AF-A0A3M1RXQ3-F1
#
_entry.id   AF-A0A3M1RXQ3-F1
#
_cell.length_a   1.000
_cell.length_b   1.000
_cell.length_c   1.000
_cell.angle_alpha   90.00
_cell.angle_beta   90.00
_cell.angle_gamma   90.00
#
_symmetry.space_group_name_H-M   'P 1'
#
loop_
_entity.id
_entity.type
_entity.pdbx_description
1 polymer ?
#
loop_
_entity_poly.entity_id
_entity_poly.type
_entity_poly.pdbx_seq_one_letter_code
_entity_poly.pdbx_strand_id
1 'polypeptide(L)'
;MPDPGGPLLLAVPSAVEGRAILRRCPPGAEILRCGVGPSAAGRLAARLARGSAAGVLAVGTAGGLDPDLAPGALLLPAELRLAGGERLRLP
;
A
#
# COMPACT_ATOMS: atom_id res chain seq x y z
N MET A 1 -14.81 3.40 -11.54
CA MET A 1 -15.03 2.29 -10.60
C MET A 1 -14.07 1.17 -10.96
N PRO A 2 -13.37 0.55 -9.99
CA PRO A 2 -12.60 -0.66 -10.30
C PRO A 2 -13.50 -1.73 -10.92
N ASP A 3 -12.95 -2.49 -11.87
CA ASP A 3 -13.63 -3.63 -12.49
C ASP A 3 -13.59 -4.80 -11.48
N PRO A 4 -14.74 -5.33 -11.02
CA PRO A 4 -14.76 -6.45 -10.08
C PRO A 4 -14.14 -7.75 -10.64
N GLY A 5 -13.86 -7.83 -11.95
CA GLY A 5 -13.10 -8.93 -12.57
C GLY A 5 -11.57 -8.75 -12.58
N GLY A 6 -11.06 -7.58 -12.18
CA GLY A 6 -9.62 -7.27 -12.16
C GLY A 6 -8.85 -7.91 -11.00
N PRO A 7 -7.51 -7.99 -11.06
CA PRO A 7 -6.71 -8.46 -9.94
C PRO A 7 -6.69 -7.45 -8.78
N LEU A 8 -6.51 -7.94 -7.56
CA LEU A 8 -6.13 -7.12 -6.41
C LEU A 8 -4.62 -6.87 -6.46
N LEU A 9 -4.19 -5.61 -6.42
CA LEU A 9 -2.78 -5.25 -6.47
C LEU A 9 -2.26 -4.88 -5.09
N LEU A 10 -1.19 -5.52 -4.64
CA LEU A 10 -0.51 -5.24 -3.37
C LEU A 10 0.78 -4.45 -3.64
N ALA A 11 0.73 -3.14 -3.41
CA ALA A 11 1.88 -2.25 -3.62
C ALA A 11 2.80 -2.25 -2.39
N VAL A 12 4.04 -2.72 -2.55
CA VAL A 12 5.04 -2.82 -1.49
C VAL A 12 6.26 -1.93 -1.75
N PRO A 13 6.83 -1.24 -0.74
CA PRO A 13 8.01 -0.38 -0.92
C PRO A 13 9.26 -1.16 -1.35
N SER A 14 9.45 -2.35 -0.79
CA SER A 14 10.68 -3.14 -0.95
C SER A 14 10.41 -4.62 -1.28
N ALA A 15 11.47 -5.31 -1.71
CA ALA A 15 11.42 -6.76 -1.91
C ALA A 15 11.26 -7.55 -0.59
N VAL A 16 11.76 -6.99 0.53
CA VAL A 16 11.64 -7.63 1.85
C VAL A 16 10.18 -7.65 2.28
N GLU A 17 9.47 -6.54 2.14
CA GLU A 17 8.03 -6.45 2.46
C GLU A 17 7.19 -7.33 1.55
N GLY A 18 7.49 -7.34 0.24
CA GLY A 18 6.84 -8.27 -0.70
C GLY A 18 7.03 -9.73 -0.32
N ARG A 19 8.24 -10.12 0.12
CA ARG A 19 8.52 -11.49 0.58
C ARG A 19 7.79 -11.82 1.88
N ALA A 20 7.65 -10.85 2.79
CA ALA A 20 6.97 -11.05 4.07
C ALA A 20 5.49 -11.41 3.91
N ILE A 21 4.83 -10.90 2.85
CA ILE A 21 3.41 -11.14 2.59
C ILE A 21 3.15 -12.21 1.51
N LEU A 22 4.18 -12.66 0.79
CA LEU A 22 4.04 -13.59 -0.34
C LEU A 22 3.22 -14.84 0.00
N ARG A 23 3.48 -15.45 1.16
CA ARG A 23 2.78 -16.67 1.61
C ARG A 23 1.34 -16.42 2.10
N ARG A 24 0.95 -15.17 2.27
CA ARG A 24 -0.39 -14.74 2.71
C ARG A 24 -1.15 -14.00 1.61
N CYS A 25 -0.59 -13.93 0.41
CA CYS A 25 -1.22 -13.27 -0.72
C CYS A 25 -2.44 -14.08 -1.15
N PRO A 26 -3.64 -13.46 -1.25
CA PRO A 26 -4.82 -14.18 -1.69
C PRO A 26 -4.67 -14.63 -3.16
N PRO A 27 -5.34 -15.72 -3.57
CA PRO A 27 -5.34 -16.17 -4.95
C PRO A 27 -5.76 -15.04 -5.91
N GLY A 28 -5.02 -14.87 -7.00
CA GLY A 28 -5.30 -13.83 -8.01
C GLY A 28 -4.83 -12.42 -7.65
N ALA A 29 -4.24 -12.20 -6.46
CA ALA A 29 -3.58 -10.94 -6.15
C ALA A 29 -2.15 -10.90 -6.69
N GLU A 30 -1.71 -9.69 -7.08
CA GLU A 30 -0.37 -9.44 -7.62
C GLU A 30 0.42 -8.51 -6.69
N ILE A 31 1.66 -8.88 -6.38
CA ILE A 31 2.56 -8.05 -5.57
C ILE A 31 3.39 -7.17 -6.50
N LEU A 32 3.26 -5.85 -6.34
CA LEU A 32 3.97 -4.84 -7.11
C LEU A 32 4.94 -4.07 -6.22
N ARG A 33 6.21 -4.00 -6.62
CA ARG A 33 7.19 -3.14 -5.94
C ARG A 33 7.04 -1.69 -6.40
N CYS A 34 6.70 -0.78 -5.49
CA CYS A 34 6.55 0.65 -5.78
C CYS A 34 7.84 1.45 -5.56
N GLY A 35 8.74 0.96 -4.71
CA GLY A 35 9.93 1.70 -4.26
C GLY A 35 9.64 2.61 -3.07
N VAL A 36 10.69 3.06 -2.41
CA VAL A 36 10.58 3.95 -1.22
C VAL A 36 10.42 5.41 -1.66
N GLY A 37 9.45 6.10 -1.05
CA GLY A 37 9.25 7.54 -1.20
C GLY A 37 8.16 7.95 -2.20
N PRO A 38 7.70 9.22 -2.12
CA PRO A 38 6.52 9.70 -2.84
C PRO A 38 6.69 9.66 -4.36
N SER A 39 7.88 9.97 -4.90
CA SER A 39 8.13 9.93 -6.34
C SER A 39 8.02 8.51 -6.92
N ALA A 40 8.45 7.49 -6.17
CA ALA A 40 8.38 6.10 -6.60
C ALA A 40 6.93 5.59 -6.55
N ALA A 41 6.24 5.86 -5.43
CA ALA A 41 4.82 5.60 -5.29
C ALA A 41 3.97 6.28 -6.39
N GLY A 42 4.26 7.55 -6.70
CA GLY A 42 3.57 8.31 -7.75
C GLY A 42 3.74 7.71 -9.14
N ARG A 43 4.93 7.21 -9.49
CA ARG A 43 5.15 6.51 -10.76
C ARG A 43 4.31 5.23 -10.87
N LEU A 44 4.24 4.45 -9.78
CA LEU A 44 3.39 3.26 -9.77
C LEU A 44 1.92 3.66 -9.88
N ALA A 45 1.45 4.64 -9.09
CA ALA A 45 0.07 5.11 -9.14
C ALA A 45 -0.34 5.56 -10.55
N ALA A 46 0.53 6.32 -11.25
CA ALA A 46 0.30 6.74 -12.63
C ALA A 46 0.20 5.57 -13.61
N ARG A 47 0.97 4.48 -13.38
CA ARG A 47 0.87 3.25 -14.16
C ARG A 47 -0.44 2.52 -13.88
N LEU A 48 -0.86 2.45 -12.62
CA LEU A 48 -2.08 1.75 -12.19
C LEU A 48 -3.36 2.48 -12.62
N ALA A 49 -3.33 3.81 -12.69
CA ALA A 49 -4.45 4.62 -13.17
C ALA A 49 -4.88 4.30 -14.61
N ARG A 50 -4.03 3.62 -15.38
CA ARG A 50 -4.30 3.20 -16.77
C ARG A 50 -4.77 1.74 -16.88
N GLY A 51 -4.82 1.00 -15.76
CA GLY A 51 -5.13 -0.43 -15.73
C GLY A 51 -6.53 -0.74 -15.19
N SER A 52 -6.89 -2.02 -15.25
CA SER A 52 -8.20 -2.55 -14.82
C SER A 52 -8.14 -3.26 -13.46
N ALA A 53 -7.39 -2.74 -12.49
CA ALA A 53 -7.32 -3.36 -11.17
C ALA A 53 -8.68 -3.34 -10.45
N ALA A 54 -9.04 -4.43 -9.76
CA ALA A 54 -10.21 -4.44 -8.87
C ALA A 54 -9.98 -3.64 -7.59
N GLY A 55 -8.72 -3.45 -7.21
CA GLY A 55 -8.33 -2.66 -6.06
C GLY A 55 -6.82 -2.59 -5.92
N VAL A 56 -6.35 -1.62 -5.13
CA VAL A 56 -4.94 -1.46 -4.78
C VAL A 56 -4.83 -1.32 -3.27
N LEU A 57 -4.00 -2.15 -2.66
CA LEU A 57 -3.65 -2.06 -1.25
C LEU A 57 -2.17 -1.67 -1.12
N ALA A 58 -1.89 -0.57 -0.43
CA ALA A 58 -0.53 -0.23 -0.03
C ALA A 58 -0.17 -1.04 1.21
N VAL A 59 0.89 -1.86 1.12
CA VAL A 59 1.33 -2.73 2.21
C VAL A 59 2.80 -2.45 2.49
N GLY A 60 3.12 -2.13 3.74
CA GLY A 60 4.47 -1.84 4.14
C GLY A 60 4.59 -1.75 5.65
N THR A 61 5.78 -1.36 6.09
CA THR A 61 6.06 -1.10 7.50
C THR A 61 5.99 0.39 7.80
N ALA A 62 5.71 0.74 9.05
CA ALA A 62 5.72 2.11 9.54
C ALA A 62 6.41 2.18 10.91
N GLY A 63 7.04 3.32 11.20
CA GLY A 63 7.42 3.67 12.55
C GLY A 63 6.20 4.13 13.36
N GLY A 64 6.20 3.87 14.66
CA GLY A 64 5.18 4.36 15.59
C GLY A 64 5.71 5.52 16.43
N LEU A 65 4.88 6.52 16.67
CA LEU A 65 5.14 7.60 17.64
C LEU A 65 4.30 7.44 18.92
N ASP A 66 3.33 6.54 18.91
CA ASP A 66 2.52 6.19 20.07
C ASP A 66 3.31 5.19 20.93
N PRO A 67 3.63 5.50 22.20
CA PRO A 67 4.39 4.60 23.06
C PRO A 67 3.64 3.30 23.40
N ASP A 68 2.32 3.28 23.27
CA ASP A 68 1.50 2.09 23.51
C ASP A 68 1.41 1.18 22.27
N LEU A 69 1.96 1.62 21.14
CA LEU A 69 1.99 0.83 19.92
C LEU A 69 3.13 -0.19 19.95
N ALA A 70 2.78 -1.45 20.21
CA ALA A 70 3.73 -2.55 20.18
C ALA A 70 4.30 -2.80 18.76
N PRO A 71 5.60 -3.11 18.62
CA PRO A 71 6.16 -3.57 17.35
C PRO A 71 5.41 -4.78 16.79
N GLY A 72 5.12 -4.76 15.49
CA GLY A 72 4.35 -5.80 14.81
C GLY A 72 2.83 -5.64 14.87
N ALA A 73 2.32 -4.61 15.57
CA ALA A 73 0.92 -4.24 15.48
C ALA A 73 0.54 -3.91 14.02
N LEU A 74 -0.67 -4.34 13.63
CA LEU A 74 -1.24 -4.03 12.32
C LEU A 74 -1.95 -2.68 12.38
N LEU A 75 -1.67 -1.84 11.39
CA LEU A 75 -2.28 -0.53 11.25
C LEU A 75 -3.15 -0.52 9.99
N LEU A 76 -4.39 -0.07 10.14
CA LEU A 76 -5.25 0.32 9.03
C LEU A 76 -5.51 1.84 9.17
N PRO A 77 -4.70 2.69 8.51
CA PRO A 77 -4.85 4.13 8.64
C PRO A 77 -6.22 4.59 8.10
N ALA A 78 -6.90 5.47 8.83
CA ALA A 78 -8.12 6.15 8.36
C ALA A 78 -7.82 7.53 7.74
N GLU A 79 -6.65 8.10 8.06
CA GLU A 79 -6.20 9.42 7.60
C GLU A 79 -4.68 9.39 7.39
N LEU A 80 -4.20 10.02 6.32
CA LEU A 80 -2.81 10.35 6.11
C LEU A 80 -2.60 11.85 6.39
N ARG A 81 -1.54 12.18 7.14
CA ARG A 81 -1.08 13.56 7.35
C ARG A 81 0.23 13.75 6.62
N LEU A 82 0.25 14.65 5.65
CA LEU A 82 1.44 14.94 4.86
C LEU A 82 2.30 15.98 5.58
N ALA A 83 3.61 16.01 5.27
CA ALA A 83 4.55 16.94 5.89
C ALA A 83 4.18 18.42 5.71
N GLY A 84 3.42 18.75 4.66
CA GLY A 84 2.87 20.09 4.43
C GLY A 84 1.60 20.43 5.21
N GLY A 85 1.15 19.56 6.12
CA GLY A 85 -0.08 19.75 6.93
C GLY A 85 -1.37 19.31 6.24
N GLU A 86 -1.31 18.93 4.96
CA GLU A 86 -2.44 18.36 4.22
C GLU A 86 -2.90 17.04 4.85
N ARG A 87 -4.22 16.80 4.80
CA ARG A 87 -4.85 15.61 5.33
C ARG A 87 -5.66 14.91 4.24
N LEU A 88 -5.46 13.61 4.13
CA LEU A 88 -6.18 12.75 3.19
C LEU A 88 -6.90 11.68 3.99
N ARG A 89 -8.23 11.68 3.97
CA ARG A 89 -9.00 10.55 4.50
C ARG A 89 -8.94 9.39 3.52
N LEU A 90 -8.73 8.19 4.05
CA LEU A 90 -8.79 6.97 3.27
C LEU A 90 -10.24 6.46 3.25
N PRO A 91 -10.66 5.84 2.13
CA PRO A 91 -12.02 5.32 1.95
C PRO A 91 -12.39 4.22 2.94
#